data_AF-A0A4P7C0A9-F1
#
_entry.id   AF-A0A4P7C0A9-F1
#
_cell.length_a   1.000
_cell.length_b   1.000
_cell.length_c   1.000
_cell.angle_alpha   90.00
_cell.angle_beta   90.00
_cell.angle_gamma   90.00
#
_symmetry.space_group_name_H-M   'P 1'
#
loop_
_entity.id
_entity.type
_entity.pdbx_description
1 polymer ?
#
loop_
_entity_poly.entity_id
_entity_poly.type
_entity_poly.pdbx_seq_one_letter_code
_entity_poly.pdbx_strand_id
1 'polypeptide(L)'
;MSLDEDKVTRATEIAKAEELLPAWFIERMMNDTWFFGVLLDTGQMLGIEHINKVRQAANGDVWIDVEMLEHRQFRVEYLPDSWKGVNLLCSPTSRTDTSINTRHIVAVFDLADTSIWQIPKEESQ
;
A
#
# COMPACT_ATOMS: atom_id res chain seq x y z
N MET A 1 19.88 8.96 17.50
CA MET A 1 20.34 8.19 16.33
C MET A 1 20.62 9.20 15.24
N SER A 2 21.74 9.08 14.53
CA SER A 2 22.07 9.99 13.42
C SER A 2 21.19 9.69 12.21
N LEU A 3 20.88 10.70 11.39
CA LEU A 3 20.13 10.53 10.12
C LEU A 3 20.77 9.50 9.18
N ASP A 4 22.08 9.31 9.27
CA ASP A 4 22.80 8.32 8.48
C ASP A 4 22.60 6.89 9.00
N GLU A 5 22.44 6.70 10.31
CA GLU A 5 22.18 5.39 10.92
C GLU A 5 20.76 4.89 10.58
N ASP A 6 19.78 5.80 10.54
CA ASP A 6 18.39 5.48 10.16
C ASP A 6 18.31 5.03 8.69
N LYS A 7 19.01 5.72 7.79
CA LYS A 7 19.07 5.36 6.36
C LYS A 7 19.69 3.98 6.14
N VAL A 8 20.81 3.70 6.80
CA VAL A 8 21.50 2.40 6.70
C VAL A 8 20.60 1.27 7.24
N THR A 9 19.91 1.53 8.34
CA THR A 9 18.96 0.57 8.93
C THR A 9 17.84 0.25 7.95
N ARG A 10 17.21 1.27 7.35
CA ARG A 10 16.11 1.08 6.41
C ARG A 10 16.53 0.36 5.12
N ALA A 11 17.67 0.72 4.54
CA ALA A 11 18.20 0.02 3.37
C ALA A 11 18.45 -1.48 3.66
N THR A 12 18.92 -1.79 4.87
CA THR A 12 19.13 -3.18 5.31
C THR A 12 17.80 -3.93 5.48
N GLU A 13 16.76 -3.27 6.01
CA GLU A 13 15.42 -3.86 6.14
C GLU A 13 14.77 -4.14 4.79
N ILE A 14 14.94 -3.23 3.83
CA ILE A 14 14.44 -3.41 2.45
C ILE A 14 15.16 -4.57 1.77
N ALA A 15 16.49 -4.64 1.86
CA ALA A 15 17.25 -5.75 1.28
C ALA A 15 16.77 -7.11 1.83
N LYS A 16 16.50 -7.21 3.14
CA LYS A 16 15.92 -8.42 3.74
C LYS A 16 14.49 -8.69 3.27
N ALA A 17 13.70 -7.65 3.04
CA ALA A 17 12.35 -7.79 2.51
C ALA A 17 12.36 -8.32 1.08
N GLU A 18 13.29 -7.86 0.24
CA GLU A 18 13.47 -8.31 -1.14
C GLU A 18 13.94 -9.77 -1.21
N GLU A 19 14.75 -10.24 -0.25
CA GLU A 19 15.10 -11.66 -0.12
C GLU A 19 13.87 -12.54 0.13
N LEU A 20 12.88 -12.06 0.88
CA LEU A 20 11.65 -12.78 1.19
C LEU A 20 10.59 -12.65 0.09
N LEU A 21 10.50 -11.48 -0.54
CA LEU A 21 9.51 -11.17 -1.56
C LEU A 21 10.14 -10.27 -2.64
N PRO A 22 10.76 -10.84 -3.69
CA PRO A 22 11.48 -10.08 -4.72
C PRO A 22 10.51 -9.46 -5.74
N ALA A 23 9.59 -8.62 -5.27
CA ALA A 23 8.58 -7.95 -6.07
C ALA A 23 8.83 -6.44 -6.12
N TRP A 24 8.56 -5.82 -7.27
CA TRP A 24 8.79 -4.37 -7.51
C TRP A 24 8.20 -3.47 -6.43
N PHE A 25 7.07 -3.89 -5.84
CA PHE A 25 6.33 -3.07 -4.89
C PHE A 25 6.99 -3.02 -3.51
N ILE A 26 7.89 -3.95 -3.17
CA ILE A 26 8.55 -3.95 -1.86
C ILE A 26 9.42 -2.71 -1.70
N GLU A 27 10.38 -2.49 -2.59
CA GLU A 27 11.22 -1.29 -2.54
C GLU A 27 10.37 -0.01 -2.65
N ARG A 28 9.40 0.03 -3.58
CA ARG A 28 8.52 1.18 -3.82
C ARG A 28 7.73 1.57 -2.57
N MET A 29 7.02 0.61 -1.98
CA MET A 29 6.04 0.85 -0.92
C MET A 29 6.68 0.88 0.47
N MET A 30 7.89 0.34 0.61
CA MET A 30 8.71 0.57 1.80
C MET A 30 9.50 1.87 1.73
N ASN A 31 9.66 2.55 0.60
CA ASN A 31 10.40 3.83 0.55
C ASN A 31 9.52 5.08 0.48
N ASP A 32 8.22 4.92 0.29
CA ASP A 32 7.34 6.05 0.04
C ASP A 32 5.95 5.85 0.62
N THR A 33 5.22 6.96 0.72
CA THR A 33 3.82 7.02 1.13
C THR A 33 2.99 7.46 -0.07
N TRP A 34 2.11 6.59 -0.55
CA TRP A 34 1.25 6.87 -1.71
C TRP A 34 -0.08 6.14 -1.56
N PHE A 35 -1.00 6.29 -2.51
CA PHE A 35 -2.20 5.45 -2.51
C PHE A 35 -1.94 4.19 -3.30
N PHE A 36 -1.87 3.06 -2.61
CA PHE A 36 -1.61 1.75 -3.19
C PHE A 36 -2.79 0.80 -3.00
N GLY A 37 -2.98 -0.09 -3.97
CA GLY A 37 -4.05 -1.09 -3.97
C GLY A 37 -3.46 -2.50 -3.95
N VAL A 38 -3.88 -3.31 -2.99
CA VAL A 38 -3.51 -4.73 -2.88
C VAL A 38 -4.73 -5.58 -3.21
N LEU A 39 -4.75 -6.20 -4.39
CA LEU A 39 -5.83 -7.09 -4.82
C LEU A 39 -5.65 -8.47 -4.21
N LEU A 40 -6.66 -8.92 -3.47
CA LEU A 40 -6.69 -10.23 -2.85
C LEU A 40 -7.29 -11.30 -3.78
N ASP A 41 -7.01 -12.57 -3.48
CA ASP A 41 -7.60 -13.74 -4.15
C ASP A 41 -9.14 -13.83 -3.99
N THR A 42 -9.71 -13.09 -3.04
CA THR A 42 -11.16 -12.89 -2.88
C THR A 42 -11.77 -11.90 -3.88
N GLY A 43 -10.95 -11.17 -4.63
CA GLY A 43 -11.36 -10.08 -5.51
C GLY A 43 -11.58 -8.73 -4.80
N GLN A 44 -11.43 -8.68 -3.48
CA GLN A 44 -11.43 -7.43 -2.72
C GLN A 44 -10.07 -6.74 -2.84
N MET A 45 -10.06 -5.41 -2.84
CA MET A 45 -8.85 -4.62 -2.83
C MET A 45 -8.65 -3.96 -1.47
N LEU A 46 -7.49 -4.14 -0.85
CA LEU A 46 -7.10 -3.36 0.31
C LEU A 46 -6.42 -2.07 -0.17
N GLY A 47 -6.86 -0.94 0.36
CA GLY A 47 -6.18 0.33 0.19
C GLY A 47 -5.10 0.51 1.26
N ILE A 48 -3.85 0.74 0.87
CA ILE A 48 -2.72 0.95 1.79
C ILE A 48 -1.92 2.20 1.42
N GLU A 49 -1.22 2.77 2.39
CA GLU A 49 -0.33 3.92 2.22
C GLU A 49 1.15 3.53 2.16
N HIS A 50 1.53 2.52 2.93
CA HIS A 50 2.93 2.20 3.19
C HIS A 50 3.11 0.76 3.65
N ILE A 51 4.26 0.14 3.33
CA ILE A 51 4.71 -1.12 3.95
C ILE A 51 5.73 -0.79 5.05
N ASN A 52 5.33 -1.00 6.30
CA ASN A 52 6.19 -0.82 7.46
C ASN A 52 7.24 -1.93 7.58
N LYS A 53 6.84 -3.17 7.28
CA LYS A 53 7.70 -4.34 7.52
C LYS A 53 7.32 -5.52 6.63
N VAL A 54 8.32 -6.30 6.26
CA VAL A 54 8.14 -7.65 5.70
C VAL A 54 8.76 -8.65 6.66
N ARG A 55 8.03 -9.72 6.97
CA ARG A 55 8.48 -10.75 7.92
C ARG A 55 8.04 -12.14 7.49
N GLN A 56 8.86 -13.12 7.80
CA GLN A 56 8.50 -14.53 7.63
C GLN A 56 8.07 -15.12 8.98
N ALA A 57 6.91 -15.75 9.02
CA ALA A 57 6.45 -16.50 10.16
C ALA A 57 7.18 -17.86 10.24
N ALA A 58 7.15 -18.51 11.42
CA ALA A 58 7.84 -19.78 11.65
C ALA A 58 7.35 -20.92 10.73
N ASN A 59 6.14 -20.82 10.19
CA ASN A 59 5.57 -21.77 9.24
C ASN A 59 5.96 -21.49 7.77
N GLY A 60 6.81 -20.48 7.52
CA GLY A 60 7.28 -20.09 6.19
C GLY A 60 6.42 -19.02 5.49
N ASP A 61 5.23 -18.69 6.02
CA ASP A 61 4.39 -17.66 5.44
C ASP A 61 5.06 -16.29 5.51
N VAL A 62 4.99 -15.53 4.42
CA VAL A 62 5.46 -14.15 4.37
C VAL A 62 4.29 -13.22 4.67
N TRP A 63 4.52 -12.27 5.56
CA TRP A 63 3.57 -11.26 5.98
C TRP A 63 4.16 -9.87 5.74
N ILE A 64 3.29 -8.95 5.31
CA ILE A 64 3.61 -7.53 5.26
C ILE A 64 2.79 -6.80 6.32
N ASP A 65 3.44 -5.95 7.11
CA ASP A 65 2.77 -5.02 8.01
C ASP A 65 2.68 -3.68 7.29
N VAL A 66 1.48 -3.11 7.23
CA VAL A 66 1.12 -1.97 6.39
C VAL A 66 0.30 -0.95 7.17
N GLU A 67 0.26 0.28 6.66
CA GLU A 67 -0.74 1.26 7.04
C GLU A 67 -1.85 1.27 5.99
N MET A 68 -3.09 1.03 6.40
CA MET A 68 -4.26 1.11 5.52
C MET A 68 -4.69 2.55 5.28
N LEU A 69 -5.24 2.84 4.09
CA LEU A 69 -5.91 4.10 3.80
C LEU A 69 -7.09 4.31 4.77
N GLU A 70 -7.32 5.52 5.25
CA GLU A 70 -8.56 5.86 5.92
C GLU A 70 -9.68 6.10 4.90
N HIS A 71 -10.93 5.77 5.29
CA HIS A 71 -12.10 5.95 4.43
C HIS A 71 -12.31 7.40 3.95
N ARG A 72 -11.77 8.39 4.67
CA ARG A 72 -11.92 9.81 4.31
C ARG A 72 -10.89 10.30 3.30
N GLN A 73 -9.78 9.59 3.14
CA GLN A 73 -8.64 10.04 2.33
C GLN A 73 -8.76 9.63 0.86
N PHE A 74 -9.43 8.51 0.57
CA PHE A 74 -9.55 7.98 -0.78
C PHE A 74 -11.00 7.74 -1.19
N ARG A 75 -11.37 8.19 -2.40
CA ARG A 75 -12.67 7.90 -3.01
C ARG A 75 -12.45 7.09 -4.28
N VAL A 76 -13.16 5.97 -4.39
CA VAL A 76 -13.18 5.10 -5.58
C VAL A 76 -13.62 5.87 -6.83
N GLU A 77 -14.37 6.96 -6.66
CA GLU A 77 -14.81 7.89 -7.70
C GLU A 77 -13.64 8.52 -8.49
N TYR A 78 -12.44 8.58 -7.90
CA TYR A 78 -11.24 9.10 -8.55
C TYR A 78 -10.50 8.05 -9.39
N LEU A 79 -10.89 6.77 -9.29
CA LEU A 79 -10.31 5.72 -10.12
C LEU A 79 -10.89 5.75 -11.54
N PRO A 80 -10.10 5.32 -12.56
CA PRO A 80 -10.61 5.18 -13.92
C PRO A 80 -11.85 4.28 -13.99
N ASP A 81 -12.70 4.51 -15.00
CA ASP A 81 -13.94 3.76 -15.22
C ASP A 81 -13.76 2.24 -15.26
N SER A 82 -12.58 1.75 -15.66
CA SER A 82 -12.23 0.32 -15.64
C SER A 82 -12.23 -0.31 -14.25
N TRP A 83 -12.20 0.51 -13.20
CA TRP A 83 -12.22 0.12 -11.78
C TRP A 83 -13.62 0.23 -11.15
N LYS A 84 -14.64 0.64 -11.93
CA LYS A 84 -16.02 0.66 -11.45
C LYS A 84 -16.43 -0.74 -10.98
N GLY A 85 -16.90 -0.82 -9.73
CA GLY A 85 -17.33 -2.08 -9.11
C GLY A 85 -16.27 -2.82 -8.30
N VAL A 86 -15.02 -2.33 -8.27
CA VAL A 86 -14.02 -2.86 -7.33
C VAL A 86 -14.40 -2.52 -5.90
N ASN A 87 -14.40 -3.54 -5.03
CA ASN A 87 -14.66 -3.37 -3.61
C ASN A 87 -13.36 -3.00 -2.90
N LEU A 88 -13.11 -1.69 -2.80
CA LEU A 88 -11.99 -1.14 -2.05
C LEU A 88 -12.31 -1.11 -0.55
N LEU A 89 -11.46 -1.74 0.25
CA LEU A 89 -11.52 -1.76 1.70
C LEU A 89 -10.43 -0.85 2.26
N CYS A 90 -10.88 0.16 3.01
CA CYS A 90 -10.05 1.05 3.81
C CYS A 90 -10.04 0.58 5.28
N SER A 91 -9.24 1.23 6.13
CA SER A 91 -9.26 0.93 7.56
C SER A 91 -10.67 1.07 8.14
N PRO A 92 -11.15 0.10 8.94
CA PRO A 92 -12.46 0.18 9.59
C PRO A 92 -12.51 1.20 10.72
N THR A 93 -11.35 1.71 11.18
CA THR A 93 -11.24 2.66 12.28
C THR A 93 -10.16 3.71 12.00
N SER A 94 -9.88 4.61 12.94
CA SER A 94 -8.74 5.52 12.88
C SER A 94 -7.39 4.86 13.24
N ARG A 95 -7.36 3.54 13.43
CA ARG A 95 -6.12 2.76 13.58
C ARG A 95 -5.87 2.07 12.24
N THR A 96 -4.75 2.38 11.60
CA THR A 96 -4.48 1.97 10.21
C THR A 96 -3.52 0.79 10.10
N ASP A 97 -2.81 0.44 11.17
CA ASP A 97 -1.90 -0.72 11.19
C ASP A 97 -2.65 -2.02 10.89
N THR A 98 -2.15 -2.80 9.92
CA THR A 98 -2.69 -4.11 9.57
C THR A 98 -1.58 -5.03 9.04
N SER A 99 -1.74 -6.34 9.24
CA SER A 99 -0.86 -7.35 8.65
C SER A 99 -1.59 -8.10 7.53
N ILE A 100 -0.94 -8.29 6.39
CA ILE A 100 -1.45 -9.02 5.22
C ILE A 100 -0.54 -10.23 4.97
N ASN A 101 -1.13 -11.42 4.86
CA ASN A 101 -0.40 -12.61 4.41
C ASN A 101 -0.27 -12.56 2.89
N THR A 102 0.96 -12.59 2.38
CA THR A 102 1.23 -12.35 0.95
C THR A 102 0.75 -13.48 0.05
N ARG A 103 0.46 -14.68 0.60
CA ARG A 103 -0.10 -15.82 -0.15
C ARG A 103 -1.47 -15.52 -0.76
N HIS A 104 -2.17 -14.52 -0.22
CA HIS A 104 -3.50 -14.10 -0.68
C HIS A 104 -3.46 -12.91 -1.64
N ILE A 105 -2.28 -12.39 -1.97
CA ILE A 105 -2.12 -11.25 -2.88
C ILE A 105 -2.05 -11.76 -4.31
N VAL A 106 -2.91 -11.24 -5.17
CA VAL A 106 -2.93 -11.51 -6.62
C VAL A 106 -2.15 -10.46 -7.39
N ALA A 107 -2.34 -9.18 -7.03
CA ALA A 107 -1.71 -8.06 -7.72
C ALA A 107 -1.62 -6.84 -6.79
N VAL A 108 -0.72 -5.92 -7.16
CA VAL A 108 -0.47 -4.67 -6.44
C VAL A 108 -0.43 -3.52 -7.45
N PHE A 109 -1.00 -2.37 -7.11
CA PHE A 109 -1.20 -1.23 -8.01
C PHE A 109 -0.90 0.10 -7.32
N ASP A 110 -0.41 1.07 -8.08
CA ASP A 110 -0.51 2.49 -7.72
C ASP A 110 -1.94 2.96 -8.06
N LEU A 111 -2.64 3.54 -7.08
CA LEU A 111 -4.04 4.01 -7.23
C LEU A 111 -4.16 5.51 -7.50
N ALA A 112 -3.11 6.29 -7.24
CA ALA A 112 -3.07 7.70 -7.57
C ALA A 112 -2.00 7.99 -8.62
N ASP A 113 -2.30 8.96 -9.49
CA ASP A 113 -1.33 9.62 -10.35
C ASP A 113 -1.22 11.09 -9.92
N THR A 114 -0.07 11.70 -10.14
CA THR A 114 0.10 13.15 -10.00
C THR A 114 -0.80 13.94 -10.96
N SER A 115 -1.26 13.32 -12.05
CA SER A 115 -2.12 13.94 -13.07
C SER A 115 -3.60 14.07 -12.68
N ILE A 116 -4.14 13.16 -11.86
CA ILE A 116 -5.57 13.13 -11.47
C ILE A 116 -5.94 14.21 -10.43
N TRP A 117 -4.97 14.89 -9.84
CA TRP A 117 -5.18 16.05 -8.95
C TRP A 117 -5.39 17.37 -9.70
N GLN A 118 -5.43 17.35 -11.04
CA GLN A 118 -6.01 18.45 -11.82
C GLN A 118 -7.54 18.42 -11.72
N ILE A 119 -8.07 18.58 -10.51
CA ILE A 119 -9.48 18.91 -10.30
C ILE A 119 -9.70 20.26 -10.99
N PRO A 120 -10.60 20.38 -11.99
CA PRO A 120 -11.02 21.69 -12.47
C PRO A 120 -11.53 22.44 -11.25
N LYS A 121 -10.93 23.59 -10.91
CA LYS A 121 -11.47 24.47 -9.88
C LYS A 121 -12.96 24.65 -10.21
N GLU A 122 -13.83 24.25 -9.29
CA GLU A 122 -15.26 24.54 -9.41
C GLU A 122 -15.39 26.01 -9.81
N GLU A 123 -16.01 26.26 -10.97
CA GLU A 123 -16.44 27.60 -11.32
C GLU A 123 -17.40 28.05 -10.23
N SER A 124 -16.88 28.91 -9.35
CA SER A 124 -17.66 29.61 -8.35
C SER A 124 -18.73 30.41 -9.10
N GLN A 125 -19.96 29.90 -9.10
CA GLN A 125 -21.15 30.66 -9.47
C GLN A 125 -21.49 31.68 -8.38
#